data_AF-A0A2T6DZI4-F1
#
_entry.id   AF-A0A2T6DZI4-F1
#
_cell.length_a   1.000
_cell.length_b   1.000
_cell.length_c   1.000
_cell.angle_alpha   90.00
_cell.angle_beta   90.00
_cell.angle_gamma   90.00
#
_symmetry.space_group_name_H-M   'P 1'
#
loop_
_entity.id
_entity.type
_entity.pdbx_description
1 polymer ?
#
loop_
_entity_poly.entity_id
_entity_poly.type
_entity_poly.pdbx_seq_one_letter_code
_entity_poly.pdbx_strand_id
1 'polypeptide(L)'
;MASSTNTIDFTPLFGTDSSVWDTIHTMATTVSTQTNNVISASSQTDFSDPGAVVLLQMRVNQVTNAATAVSNLVKAIQEPSKNAVSNLR
;
A
#
# COMPACT_ATOMS: atom_id res chain seq x y z
N MET A 1 -38.01 12.43 10.16
CA MET A 1 -37.04 13.24 9.40
C MET A 1 -35.68 13.05 10.07
N ALA A 2 -34.86 12.12 9.59
CA ALA A 2 -33.50 11.97 10.09
C ALA A 2 -32.63 13.01 9.38
N SER A 3 -32.31 14.09 10.09
CA SER A 3 -31.31 15.06 9.65
C SER A 3 -29.95 14.40 9.83
N SER A 4 -29.41 13.84 8.74
CA SER A 4 -28.00 13.47 8.69
C SER A 4 -27.21 14.77 8.75
N THR A 5 -26.73 15.13 9.95
CA THR A 5 -25.71 16.18 10.08
C THR A 5 -24.51 15.73 9.28
N ASN A 6 -24.34 16.27 8.07
CA ASN A 6 -23.10 16.22 7.32
C ASN A 6 -22.07 17.01 8.13
N THR A 7 -21.50 16.37 9.15
CA THR A 7 -20.33 16.87 9.85
C THR A 7 -19.22 16.86 8.81
N ILE A 8 -18.86 18.05 8.32
CA ILE A 8 -17.71 18.20 7.43
C ILE A 8 -16.49 17.87 8.30
N ASP A 9 -15.89 16.72 8.02
CA ASP A 9 -14.67 16.28 8.68
C ASP A 9 -13.50 17.10 8.14
N PHE A 10 -12.88 17.89 9.02
CA PHE A 10 -11.68 18.68 8.72
C PHE A 10 -10.39 17.94 9.06
N THR A 11 -10.47 16.65 9.39
CA THR A 11 -9.28 15.83 9.58
C THR A 11 -8.47 15.88 8.27
N PRO A 12 -7.21 16.36 8.32
CA PRO A 12 -6.42 16.51 7.12
C PRO A 12 -6.32 15.18 6.36
N LEU A 13 -6.63 15.18 5.07
CA LEU A 13 -6.40 14.01 4.19
C LEU A 13 -4.90 13.64 4.13
N PHE A 14 -4.02 14.59 4.43
CA PHE A 14 -2.57 14.43 4.45
C PHE A 14 -1.98 15.12 5.67
N GLY A 15 -1.12 14.42 6.41
CA GLY A 15 -0.49 14.92 7.64
C GLY A 15 -0.27 13.80 8.65
N THR A 16 0.37 14.14 9.77
CA THR A 16 0.74 13.19 10.84
C THR A 16 -0.46 12.54 11.53
N ASP A 17 -1.65 13.15 11.43
CA ASP A 17 -2.91 12.67 12.02
C ASP A 17 -3.92 12.19 10.96
N SER A 18 -3.47 11.94 9.71
CA SER A 18 -4.34 11.47 8.63
C SER A 18 -4.53 9.96 8.68
N SER A 19 -5.78 9.53 8.80
CA SER A 19 -6.16 8.10 8.70
C SER A 19 -5.77 7.48 7.35
N VAL A 20 -5.75 8.27 6.28
CA VAL A 20 -5.31 7.86 4.95
C VAL A 20 -3.80 7.66 4.91
N TRP A 21 -3.04 8.59 5.50
CA TRP A 21 -1.58 8.46 5.63
C TRP A 21 -1.21 7.23 6.47
N ASP A 22 -1.85 7.04 7.62
CA ASP A 22 -1.63 5.89 8.50
C ASP A 22 -1.94 4.57 7.80
N THR A 23 -3.02 4.53 7.02
CA THR A 23 -3.38 3.34 6.24
C THR A 23 -2.31 3.01 5.20
N ILE A 24 -1.88 4.00 4.41
CA ILE A 24 -0.82 3.81 3.40
C ILE A 24 0.50 3.42 4.07
N HIS A 25 0.86 4.07 5.18
CA HIS A 25 2.07 3.79 5.94
C HIS A 25 2.07 2.36 6.49
N THR A 26 0.94 1.90 7.03
CA THR A 26 0.74 0.53 7.52
C THR A 26 0.84 -0.49 6.38
N MET A 27 0.21 -0.21 5.23
CA MET A 27 0.31 -1.08 4.06
C MET A 27 1.74 -1.17 3.53
N ALA A 28 2.46 -0.04 3.44
CA ALA A 28 3.86 0.01 3.02
C ALA A 28 4.78 -0.74 3.98
N THR A 29 4.56 -0.59 5.30
CA THR A 29 5.30 -1.33 6.34
C THR A 29 5.06 -2.82 6.26
N THR A 30 3.82 -3.23 5.97
CA THR A 30 3.47 -4.64 5.74
C THR A 30 4.19 -5.19 4.52
N VAL A 31 4.18 -4.47 3.39
CA VAL A 31 4.91 -4.86 2.17
C VAL A 31 6.41 -4.99 2.43
N SER A 32 7.01 -4.05 3.16
CA SER A 32 8.42 -4.11 3.57
C SER A 32 8.71 -5.37 4.41
N THR A 33 7.88 -5.66 5.40
CA THR A 33 8.00 -6.87 6.24
C THR A 33 7.92 -8.13 5.40
N GLN A 34 6.92 -8.23 4.51
CA GLN A 34 6.79 -9.41 3.64
C GLN A 34 7.92 -9.53 2.62
N THR A 35 8.48 -8.41 2.16
CA THR A 35 9.66 -8.40 1.29
C THR A 35 10.86 -9.00 2.02
N ASN A 36 11.11 -8.61 3.27
CA ASN A 36 12.17 -9.20 4.10
C ASN A 36 11.93 -10.70 4.37
N ASN A 37 10.67 -11.10 4.58
CA ASN A 37 10.31 -12.52 4.72
C ASN A 37 10.61 -13.32 3.44
N VAL A 38 10.31 -12.75 2.26
CA VAL A 38 10.64 -13.38 0.98
C VAL A 38 12.14 -13.49 0.79
N ILE A 39 12.90 -12.44 1.10
CA ILE A 39 14.38 -12.47 1.05
C ILE A 39 14.92 -13.58 1.96
N SER A 40 14.44 -13.65 3.20
CA SER A 40 14.83 -14.68 4.15
C SER A 40 14.45 -16.09 3.68
N ALA A 41 13.27 -16.24 3.07
CA ALA A 41 12.83 -17.50 2.48
C ALA A 41 13.72 -17.90 1.29
N SER A 42 14.08 -16.97 0.40
CA SER A 42 15.00 -17.21 -0.71
C SER A 42 16.35 -17.75 -0.22
N SER A 43 16.90 -17.19 0.86
CA SER A 43 18.17 -17.64 1.43
C SER A 43 18.13 -19.07 2.00
N GLN A 44 16.94 -19.59 2.30
CA GLN A 44 16.72 -20.92 2.85
C GLN A 44 16.08 -21.88 1.83
N THR A 45 15.77 -21.40 0.63
CA THR A 45 15.10 -22.19 -0.40
C THR A 45 16.11 -23.14 -1.03
N ASP A 46 15.75 -24.43 -1.09
CA ASP A 46 16.48 -25.39 -1.90
C ASP A 46 16.10 -25.20 -3.38
N PHE A 47 16.99 -24.59 -4.15
CA PHE A 47 16.78 -24.34 -5.58
C PHE A 47 16.91 -25.59 -6.45
N SER A 48 17.29 -26.73 -5.87
CA SER A 48 17.27 -28.02 -6.56
C SER A 48 15.91 -28.71 -6.51
N ASP A 49 15.02 -28.30 -5.60
CA ASP A 49 13.62 -28.74 -5.54
C ASP A 49 12.69 -27.77 -6.29
N PRO A 50 12.10 -28.17 -7.43
CA PRO A 50 11.15 -27.34 -8.18
C PRO A 50 9.94 -26.91 -7.36
N GLY A 51 9.49 -27.71 -6.38
CA GLY A 51 8.36 -27.37 -5.51
C GLY A 51 8.65 -26.16 -4.62
N ALA A 52 9.82 -26.15 -3.98
CA ALA A 52 10.28 -25.04 -3.17
C ALA A 52 10.43 -23.74 -3.99
N VAL A 53 10.94 -23.83 -5.22
CA VAL A 53 11.06 -22.67 -6.13
C VAL A 53 9.70 -22.08 -6.51
N VAL A 54 8.69 -22.91 -6.79
CA VAL A 54 7.33 -22.44 -7.08
C VAL A 54 6.70 -21.74 -5.87
N LEU A 55 6.86 -22.30 -4.67
CA LEU A 55 6.38 -21.67 -3.44
C LEU A 55 7.03 -20.30 -3.21
N LEU A 56 8.34 -20.19 -3.46
CA LEU A 56 9.05 -18.91 -3.38
C LEU A 56 8.53 -17.92 -4.41
N GLN A 57 8.38 -18.35 -5.67
CA GLN A 57 7.87 -17.51 -6.74
C GLN A 57 6.46 -16.99 -6.46
N MET A 58 5.58 -17.82 -5.88
CA MET A 58 4.24 -17.37 -5.47
C MET A 58 4.30 -16.28 -4.40
N ARG A 59 5.20 -16.41 -3.41
CA ARG A 59 5.39 -15.37 -2.40
C ARG A 59 5.94 -14.08 -2.99
N VAL A 60 6.91 -14.16 -3.91
CA VAL A 60 7.43 -13.01 -4.67
C VAL A 60 6.30 -12.31 -5.43
N ASN A 61 5.44 -13.07 -6.11
CA ASN A 61 4.31 -12.52 -6.86
C ASN A 61 3.29 -11.83 -5.94
N GLN A 62 2.99 -12.40 -4.79
CA GLN A 62 2.09 -11.80 -3.80
C GLN A 62 2.61 -10.44 -3.30
N VAL A 63 3.88 -10.37 -2.92
CA VAL A 63 4.51 -9.12 -2.47
C VAL A 63 4.53 -8.07 -3.58
N THR A 64 4.87 -8.49 -4.81
CA THR A 64 4.91 -7.59 -5.98
C THR A 64 3.53 -7.01 -6.30
N ASN A 65 2.48 -7.83 -6.26
CA ASN A 65 1.10 -7.39 -6.49
C ASN A 65 0.65 -6.42 -5.39
N ALA A 66 0.96 -6.72 -4.12
CA ALA A 66 0.64 -5.83 -3.00
C ALA A 66 1.36 -4.48 -3.12
N ALA A 67 2.65 -4.47 -3.46
CA ALA A 67 3.42 -3.24 -3.68
C ALA A 67 2.82 -2.40 -4.82
N THR A 68 2.39 -3.05 -5.90
CA THR A 68 1.74 -2.39 -7.04
C THR A 68 0.40 -1.75 -6.63
N ALA A 69 -0.41 -2.47 -5.84
CA ALA A 69 -1.67 -1.94 -5.32
C ALA A 69 -1.46 -0.70 -4.44
N VAL A 70 -0.46 -0.72 -3.55
CA VAL A 70 -0.10 0.45 -2.73
C VAL A 70 0.36 1.63 -3.61
N SER A 71 1.20 1.37 -4.61
CA SER A 71 1.64 2.41 -5.55
C SER A 71 0.47 3.05 -6.31
N ASN A 72 -0.47 2.24 -6.79
CA ASN A 72 -1.67 2.72 -7.48
C ASN A 72 -2.58 3.53 -6.54
N LEU A 73 -2.74 3.09 -5.29
CA LEU A 73 -3.48 3.84 -4.27
C LEU A 73 -2.86 5.21 -4.01
N VAL A 74 -1.53 5.28 -3.83
CA VAL A 74 -0.81 6.55 -3.63
C VAL A 74 -0.99 7.47 -4.83
N LYS A 75 -0.90 6.95 -6.07
CA LYS A 75 -1.14 7.74 -7.28
C LYS A 75 -2.57 8.29 -7.35
N ALA A 76 -3.57 7.45 -7.11
CA ALA A 76 -4.97 7.83 -7.12
C ALA A 76 -5.29 8.91 -6.08
N ILE A 77 -4.56 8.93 -4.96
CA ILE A 77 -4.71 9.94 -3.92
C ILE A 77 -4.02 11.26 -4.30
N GLN A 78 -2.87 11.22 -4.98
CA GLN A 78 -2.15 12.43 -5.40
C GLN A 78 -2.80 13.16 -6.58
N GLU A 79 -3.51 12.44 -7.45
CA GLU A 79 -4.09 12.97 -8.69
C GLU A 79 -5.18 14.04 -8.43
N PRO A 80 -6.15 13.84 -7.53
CA PRO A 80 -7.06 14.90 -7.09
C PRO A 80 -6.36 16.12 -6.51
N SER A 81 -5.28 15.93 -5.73
CA SER A 81 -4.51 17.03 -5.15
C SER A 81 -3.82 17.87 -6.23
N LYS A 82 -3.25 17.24 -7.26
CA LYS A 82 -2.67 17.95 -8.41
C LYS A 82 -3.73 18.76 -9.16
N ASN A 83 -4.90 18.17 -9.41
CA ASN A 83 -6.01 18.85 -10.10
C ASN A 83 -6.54 20.04 -9.30
N ALA A 84 -6.65 19.90 -7.97
CA ALA A 84 -7.08 20.98 -7.09
C ALA A 84 -6.09 22.17 -7.10
N VAL A 85 -4.78 21.90 -7.06
CA VAL A 85 -3.74 22.95 -7.15
C VAL A 85 -3.72 23.60 -8.54
N SER A 86 -3.95 22.83 -9.60
CA SER A 86 -4.03 23.38 -10.97
C SER A 86 -5.22 24.34 -11.14
N ASN A 87 -6.35 24.08 -10.49
CA ASN A 87 -7.53 24.94 -10.56
C ASN A 87 -7.41 26.24 -9.72
N LEU A 88 -6.35 26.37 -8.92
CA LEU A 88 -6.04 27.58 -8.13
C LEU A 88 -5.07 28.54 -8.85
N ARG A 89 -4.56 28.17 -10.02
CA ARG A 89 -3.66 29.00 -10.86
C ARG A 89 -4.42 29.51 -12.08
#